data_AF-A0A6L4ZLI3-F1
#
_entry.id   AF-A0A6L4ZLI3-F1
#
_cell.length_a   1.000
_cell.length_b   1.000
_cell.length_c   1.000
_cell.angle_alpha   90.00
_cell.angle_beta   90.00
_cell.angle_gamma   90.00
#
_symmetry.space_group_name_H-M   'P 1'
#
loop_
_entity.id
_entity.type
_entity.pdbx_description
1 polymer ?
#
loop_
_entity_poly.entity_id
_entity_poly.type
_entity_poly.pdbx_seq_one_letter_code
_entity_poly.pdbx_strand_id
1 'polypeptide(L)'
;MAKIPAFSSKDLEKALHNLGFTVDKSKGKGGHYKAKCPAEIVLQPGQKSFIIIPHTKEIYENLRNKILKEVKNFRFTEEQFLEALKK
;
A
#
# COMPACT_ATOMS: atom_id res chain seq x y z
N MET A 1 -5.17 18.60 -6.49
CA MET A 1 -4.88 17.23 -6.05
C MET A 1 -5.72 16.96 -4.82
N ALA A 2 -6.55 15.91 -4.83
CA ALA A 2 -7.29 15.51 -3.64
C ALA A 2 -6.27 15.21 -2.53
N LYS A 3 -6.44 15.82 -1.35
CA LYS A 3 -5.57 15.52 -0.21
C LYS A 3 -5.90 14.11 0.26
N ILE A 4 -4.96 13.18 0.11
CA ILE A 4 -5.08 11.84 0.67
C ILE A 4 -5.27 12.00 2.19
N PRO A 5 -6.31 11.40 2.82
CA PRO A 5 -6.52 11.52 4.26
C PRO A 5 -5.32 10.98 5.03
N ALA A 6 -5.17 11.40 6.29
CA ALA A 6 -4.20 10.76 7.18
C ALA A 6 -4.69 9.33 7.49
N PHE A 7 -3.78 8.37 7.46
CA PHE A 7 -4.08 6.97 7.78
C PHE A 7 -2.89 6.32 8.47
N SER A 8 -3.18 5.29 9.27
CA SER A 8 -2.19 4.52 10.00
C SER A 8 -1.64 3.35 9.18
N SER A 9 -0.59 2.71 9.67
CA SER A 9 -0.10 1.45 9.10
C SER A 9 -1.15 0.34 9.09
N LYS A 10 -2.07 0.32 10.07
CA LYS A 10 -3.14 -0.68 10.13
C LYS A 10 -4.19 -0.46 9.05
N ASP A 11 -4.52 0.81 8.78
CA ASP A 11 -5.47 1.17 7.74
C ASP A 11 -4.89 0.86 6.35
N LEU A 12 -3.60 1.15 6.15
CA LEU A 12 -2.90 0.76 4.94
C LEU A 12 -2.86 -0.75 4.74
N GLU A 13 -2.56 -1.51 5.81
CA GLU A 13 -2.55 -2.96 5.79
C GLU A 13 -3.90 -3.52 5.32
N LYS A 14 -5.00 -3.05 5.92
CA LYS A 14 -6.36 -3.43 5.55
C LYS A 14 -6.69 -3.04 4.13
N ALA A 15 -6.37 -1.81 3.72
CA ALA A 15 -6.63 -1.32 2.37
C ALA A 15 -5.91 -2.18 1.32
N LEU A 16 -4.64 -2.50 1.54
CA LEU A 16 -3.88 -3.36 0.63
C LEU A 16 -4.43 -4.79 0.61
N HIS A 17 -4.83 -5.34 1.76
CA HIS A 17 -5.50 -6.63 1.83
C HIS A 17 -6.82 -6.64 1.04
N ASN A 18 -7.64 -5.58 1.16
CA ASN A 18 -8.90 -5.42 0.41
C ASN A 18 -8.69 -5.28 -1.10
N LEU A 19 -7.53 -4.75 -1.52
CA LEU A 19 -7.12 -4.70 -2.93
C LEU A 19 -6.49 -6.03 -3.40
N GLY A 20 -6.47 -7.07 -2.56
CA GLY A 20 -5.96 -8.40 -2.89
C GLY A 20 -4.47 -8.60 -2.65
N PHE A 21 -3.76 -7.62 -2.08
CA PHE A 21 -2.36 -7.81 -1.73
C PHE A 21 -2.22 -8.78 -0.56
N THR A 22 -1.20 -9.62 -0.61
CA THR A 22 -0.88 -10.51 0.51
C THR A 22 0.10 -9.82 1.47
N VAL A 23 -0.34 -9.52 2.68
CA VAL A 23 0.51 -8.88 3.70
C VAL A 23 1.38 -9.93 4.40
N ASP A 24 2.68 -9.85 4.16
CA ASP A 24 3.70 -10.63 4.85
C ASP A 24 4.25 -9.84 6.05
N LYS A 25 3.79 -10.21 7.24
CA LYS A 25 4.23 -9.65 8.53
C LYS A 25 5.53 -10.27 9.04
N SER A 26 6.01 -11.34 8.41
CA SER A 26 7.11 -12.16 8.93
C SER A 26 8.51 -11.63 8.53
N LYS A 27 8.62 -10.61 7.66
CA LYS A 27 9.89 -10.25 6.99
C LYS A 27 10.31 -8.77 7.06
N GLY A 28 10.07 -8.12 8.18
CA GLY A 28 10.48 -6.73 8.42
C GLY A 28 11.68 -6.56 9.35
N LYS A 29 12.84 -6.10 8.85
CA LYS A 29 13.81 -5.44 9.74
C LYS A 29 13.20 -4.09 10.17
N GLY A 30 13.12 -3.83 11.48
CA GLY A 30 12.59 -2.56 12.01
C GLY A 30 11.06 -2.44 12.11
N GLY A 31 10.31 -3.55 12.07
CA GLY A 31 8.85 -3.56 12.28
C GLY A 31 8.00 -3.27 11.03
N HIS A 32 8.63 -3.01 9.87
CA HIS A 32 7.95 -2.80 8.59
C HIS A 32 7.35 -4.09 8.02
N TYR A 33 6.18 -4.02 7.39
CA TYR A 33 5.59 -5.18 6.69
C TYR A 33 5.73 -5.03 5.17
N LYS A 34 5.57 -6.14 4.44
CA LYS A 34 5.55 -6.12 2.97
C LYS A 34 4.20 -6.61 2.48
N ALA A 35 3.51 -5.79 1.70
CA ALA A 35 2.32 -6.21 0.96
C ALA A 35 2.74 -6.67 -0.43
N LYS A 36 2.69 -7.97 -0.69
CA LYS A 36 3.03 -8.56 -2.00
C LYS A 36 1.90 -8.33 -2.98
N CYS A 37 2.28 -8.00 -4.20
CA CYS A 37 1.37 -7.80 -5.32
C CYS A 37 0.50 -9.04 -5.55
N PRO A 38 -0.81 -8.89 -5.86
CA PRO A 38 -1.66 -10.00 -6.26
C PRO A 38 -1.09 -10.76 -7.45
N ALA A 39 -1.22 -12.10 -7.47
CA ALA A 39 -0.68 -12.95 -8.53
C ALA A 39 -1.28 -12.65 -9.93
N GLU A 40 -2.45 -12.04 -9.97
CA GLU A 40 -3.18 -11.69 -11.20
C GLU A 40 -2.58 -10.46 -11.91
N ILE A 41 -1.72 -9.68 -11.24
CA ILE A 41 -1.16 -8.46 -11.79
C ILE A 41 0.20 -8.75 -12.44
N VAL A 42 0.25 -8.56 -13.76
CA VAL A 42 1.50 -8.67 -14.53
C VAL A 42 2.37 -7.45 -14.25
N LEU A 43 3.48 -7.67 -13.53
CA LEU A 43 4.48 -6.66 -13.22
C LEU A 43 5.33 -6.33 -14.44
N GLN A 44 5.66 -5.05 -14.61
CA GLN A 44 6.61 -4.66 -15.64
C GLN A 44 8.05 -5.01 -15.21
N PRO A 45 8.97 -5.29 -16.15
CA PRO A 45 10.37 -5.53 -15.83
C PRO A 45 10.97 -4.39 -14.99
N GLY A 46 11.58 -4.71 -13.85
CA GLY A 46 12.19 -3.74 -12.93
C GLY A 46 11.23 -3.13 -11.89
N GLN A 47 9.93 -3.42 -11.93
CA GLN A 47 9.01 -3.02 -10.86
C GLN A 47 9.15 -3.91 -9.62
N LYS A 48 8.98 -3.28 -8.45
CA LYS A 48 8.92 -4.02 -7.18
C LYS A 48 7.63 -4.84 -7.16
N SER A 49 7.71 -6.08 -6.69
CA SER A 49 6.55 -6.97 -6.48
C SER A 49 5.87 -6.76 -5.13
N PHE A 50 6.19 -5.68 -4.41
CA PHE A 50 5.65 -5.41 -3.09
C PHE A 50 5.62 -3.91 -2.77
N ILE A 51 4.72 -3.54 -1.86
CA ILE A 51 4.64 -2.24 -1.18
C ILE A 51 5.17 -2.42 0.25
N ILE A 52 5.94 -1.46 0.74
CA ILE A 52 6.39 -1.45 2.13
C ILE A 52 5.33 -0.75 2.98
N ILE A 53 4.84 -1.45 3.99
CA ILE A 53 3.97 -0.88 5.02
C ILE A 53 4.89 -0.39 6.15
N PRO A 54 5.01 0.94 6.37
CA PRO A 54 5.78 1.47 7.49
C PRO A 54 5.20 1.00 8.83
N HIS A 55 5.95 1.04 9.92
CA HIS A 55 5.39 0.79 11.27
C HIS A 55 5.21 2.12 11.99
N THR A 56 4.10 2.81 11.72
CA THR A 56 3.81 4.13 12.29
C THR A 56 2.34 4.26 12.65
N LYS A 57 2.06 5.05 13.69
CA LYS A 57 0.67 5.40 14.06
C LYS A 57 0.02 6.28 13.00
N GLU A 58 0.81 7.12 12.34
CA GLU A 58 0.34 8.00 11.27
C GLU A 58 1.38 8.09 10.15
N ILE A 59 0.91 7.95 8.91
CA ILE A 59 1.76 8.04 7.73
C ILE A 59 1.83 9.51 7.29
N TYR A 60 3.05 10.07 7.31
CA TYR A 60 3.29 11.45 6.89
C TYR A 60 2.99 11.66 5.39
N GLU A 61 2.61 12.87 5.02
CA GLU A 61 2.06 13.22 3.69
C GLU A 61 2.92 12.75 2.52
N ASN A 62 4.23 12.99 2.58
CA ASN A 62 5.16 12.57 1.53
C ASN A 62 5.15 11.04 1.31
N LEU A 63 4.95 10.27 2.38
CA LEU A 63 4.87 8.81 2.27
C LEU A 63 3.50 8.35 1.76
N ARG A 64 2.41 9.03 2.15
CA ARG A 64 1.08 8.76 1.58
C ARG A 64 1.07 8.91 0.06
N ASN A 65 1.68 9.98 -0.45
CA ASN A 65 1.81 10.22 -1.90
C ASN A 65 2.68 9.15 -2.59
N LYS A 66 3.76 8.70 -1.95
CA LYS A 66 4.61 7.62 -2.48
C LYS A 66 3.85 6.29 -2.54
N ILE A 67 3.12 5.94 -1.48
CA ILE A 67 2.31 4.72 -1.42
C ILE A 67 1.24 4.76 -2.52
N LEU A 68 0.52 5.87 -2.68
CA LEU A 68 -0.46 6.01 -3.75
C LEU A 68 0.16 5.81 -5.13
N LYS A 69 1.36 6.38 -5.37
CA LYS A 69 2.08 6.16 -6.63
C LYS A 69 2.46 4.68 -6.82
N GLU A 70 2.88 3.99 -5.77
CA GLU A 70 3.16 2.55 -5.83
C GLU A 70 1.88 1.75 -6.12
N VAL A 71 0.76 2.03 -5.46
CA VAL A 71 -0.54 1.40 -5.70
C VAL A 71 -1.00 1.60 -7.16
N LYS A 72 -0.84 2.82 -7.70
CA LYS A 72 -1.11 3.11 -9.12
C LYS A 72 -0.23 2.33 -10.09
N ASN A 73 1.02 2.03 -9.72
CA ASN A 73 1.90 1.19 -10.55
C ASN A 73 1.39 -0.25 -10.66
N PHE A 74 0.62 -0.72 -9.67
CA PHE A 74 -0.06 -2.02 -9.70
C PHE A 74 -1.45 -1.94 -10.36
N ARG A 75 -1.73 -0.93 -11.19
CA ARG A 75 -2.99 -0.76 -11.96
C ARG A 75 -4.24 -0.47 -11.13
N PHE A 76 -4.10 -0.15 -9.84
CA PHE A 76 -5.22 0.33 -9.04
C PHE A 76 -5.41 1.84 -9.20
N THR A 77 -6.65 2.31 -9.18
CA THR A 77 -6.94 3.74 -9.23
C THR A 77 -6.81 4.39 -7.84
N GLU A 78 -6.70 5.72 -7.83
CA GLU A 78 -6.75 6.48 -6.57
C GLU A 78 -8.06 6.25 -5.82
N GLU A 79 -9.17 6.18 -6.55
CA GLU A 79 -10.50 5.97 -5.99
C GLU A 79 -10.60 4.60 -5.32
N GLN A 80 -10.12 3.54 -5.97
CA GLN A 80 -10.09 2.20 -5.38
C GLN A 80 -9.27 2.17 -4.08
N PHE A 81 -8.13 2.86 -4.06
CA PHE A 81 -7.31 2.96 -2.86
C PHE A 81 -8.00 3.74 -1.73
N LEU A 82 -8.64 4.86 -2.05
CA LEU A 82 -9.38 5.67 -1.08
C LEU A 82 -10.62 4.94 -0.55
N GLU A 83 -11.32 4.19 -1.38
CA GLU A 83 -12.42 3.31 -0.95
C GLU A 83 -11.92 2.19 -0.04
N ALA A 84 -10.78 1.58 -0.38
CA ALA A 84 -10.18 0.53 0.44
C ALA A 84 -9.72 1.05 1.82
N LEU A 85 -9.36 2.34 1.94
CA LEU A 85 -9.02 2.99 3.21
C LEU A 85 -10.24 3.34 4.08
N LYS A 86 -11.45 3.44 3.50
CA LYS A 86 -12.68 3.75 4.25
C LYS A 86 -13.35 2.51 4.87
N LYS A 87 -12.95 1.31 4.46
CA LYS A 87 -13.47 0.01 4.93
C LYS A 87 -12.62 -0.58 6.04
#